data_AF-H5XKL7-F1
#
_entry.id   AF-H5XKL7-F1
#
_cell.length_a   1.000
_cell.length_b   1.000
_cell.length_c   1.000
_cell.angle_alpha   90.00
_cell.angle_beta   90.00
_cell.angle_gamma   90.00
#
_symmetry.space_group_name_H-M   'P 1'
#
loop_
_entity.id
_entity.type
_entity.pdbx_description
1 polymer ?
#
loop_
_entity_poly.entity_id
_entity_poly.type
_entity_poly.pdbx_seq_one_letter_code
_entity_poly.pdbx_strand_id
1 'polypeptide(L)'
;MCAAPSGAWYTEGVLTAGSVTGTTPGPTGKRRRRRPRWWVEILLGLVLFGVYSLLGGLPLPGHDRRAVTNGEDILALEAALHTDFERSVNHWIADRGWLTIVANYEYAFSYLAVTLITLVWLYRRRPEHYVWGRNAFVAVNLVAILCFWLYPVAPPRLLPGAGFLDTVRLGGTWGSWGSPMVEGANQLAAMPSLHLGWALWASVALARAGAPCAAQVASAGHVFVTFVVIVATGNHYWLDALGGVVVVWLGARAADALGGRSVTWAASSRRTLWRPRRPPYTDAVTETATDATAPVPVKPAQLAAARAFVTEHGKPVKAVVQRIGRAGARVVLVGDDGALGDVVVPSVETGEALIEAVDGVEAAEWDAETVGATVIGAEHRRRMAGPLARR
;
A
#
# COMPACT_ATOMS: atom_id res chain seq x y z
N MET A 1 -52.80 69.32 4.43
CA MET A 1 -52.13 68.49 3.42
C MET A 1 -52.56 67.05 3.66
N CYS A 2 -53.03 66.41 2.58
CA CYS A 2 -53.76 65.15 2.42
C CYS A 2 -53.34 63.99 3.34
N ALA A 3 -54.13 62.98 3.70
CA ALA A 3 -55.57 62.69 3.68
C ALA A 3 -55.73 61.41 4.54
N ALA A 4 -56.86 61.24 5.24
CA ALA A 4 -57.25 59.97 5.88
C ALA A 4 -57.93 59.04 4.81
N PRO A 5 -58.53 57.86 5.11
CA PRO A 5 -58.58 57.05 6.34
C PRO A 5 -58.53 55.49 6.11
N SER A 6 -58.74 54.73 7.20
CA SER A 6 -59.52 53.48 7.29
C SER A 6 -58.85 52.09 7.06
N GLY A 7 -59.15 51.18 7.99
CA GLY A 7 -59.71 49.88 7.61
C GLY A 7 -58.85 48.61 7.76
N ALA A 8 -58.85 48.06 8.98
CA ALA A 8 -59.25 46.67 9.27
C ALA A 8 -58.37 45.43 8.91
N TRP A 9 -58.58 44.42 9.77
CA TRP A 9 -58.51 42.96 9.57
C TRP A 9 -57.35 42.17 10.20
N TYR A 10 -57.76 41.35 11.18
CA TYR A 10 -57.17 40.08 11.62
C TYR A 10 -57.16 39.05 10.49
N THR A 11 -56.13 38.17 10.49
CA THR A 11 -56.00 36.76 9.99
C THR A 11 -54.57 36.60 9.47
N GLU A 12 -53.77 35.55 9.67
CA GLU A 12 -54.03 34.13 9.93
C GLU A 12 -52.69 33.51 10.37
N GLY A 13 -52.73 32.54 11.28
CA GLY A 13 -51.58 31.69 11.57
C GLY A 13 -51.38 30.67 10.46
N VAL A 14 -50.18 30.60 9.90
CA VAL A 14 -49.71 29.44 9.15
C VAL A 14 -48.35 29.04 9.71
N LEU A 15 -48.33 27.85 10.31
CA LEU A 15 -47.16 27.11 10.76
C LEU A 15 -46.24 26.83 9.56
N THR A 16 -45.13 27.55 9.43
CA THR A 16 -44.04 27.13 8.56
C THR A 16 -43.18 26.10 9.30
N ALA A 17 -43.39 24.84 8.93
CA ALA A 17 -42.53 23.72 9.28
C ALA A 17 -41.06 24.06 8.95
N GLY A 18 -40.19 23.87 9.94
CA GLY A 18 -38.75 24.09 9.82
C GLY A 18 -38.17 23.29 8.66
N SER A 19 -37.55 24.00 7.72
CA SER A 19 -36.66 23.42 6.73
C SER A 19 -35.40 22.95 7.45
N VAL A 20 -35.41 21.68 7.87
CA VAL A 20 -34.19 20.95 8.21
C VAL A 20 -33.33 20.95 6.96
N THR A 21 -32.28 21.76 6.94
CA THR A 21 -31.23 21.76 5.92
C THR A 21 -30.44 20.46 6.06
N GLY A 22 -31.02 19.39 5.53
CA GLY A 22 -30.34 18.13 5.27
C GLY A 22 -29.18 18.40 4.33
N THR A 23 -28.02 18.68 4.90
CA THR A 23 -26.76 18.83 4.18
C THR A 23 -26.27 17.43 3.86
N THR A 24 -26.97 16.75 2.95
CA THR A 24 -26.49 15.50 2.38
C THR A 24 -25.22 15.86 1.62
N PRO A 25 -24.03 15.32 1.99
CA PRO A 25 -22.82 15.59 1.25
C PRO A 25 -23.02 15.04 -0.15
N GLY A 26 -23.17 15.91 -1.15
CA GLY A 26 -23.23 15.51 -2.55
C GLY A 26 -21.97 14.68 -2.89
N PRO A 27 -22.08 13.71 -3.81
CA PRO A 27 -20.94 12.88 -4.19
C PRO A 27 -19.81 13.80 -4.62
N THR A 28 -18.75 13.88 -3.79
CA THR A 28 -17.58 14.69 -4.09
C THR A 28 -17.00 14.16 -5.40
N GLY A 29 -17.22 14.88 -6.50
CA GLY A 29 -16.67 14.52 -7.79
C GLY A 29 -15.18 14.29 -7.60
N LYS A 30 -14.70 13.08 -7.94
CA LYS A 30 -13.26 12.78 -7.96
C LYS A 30 -12.63 13.79 -8.92
N ARG A 31 -12.12 14.91 -8.39
CA ARG A 31 -11.33 15.89 -9.14
C ARG A 31 -10.27 15.08 -9.87
N ARG A 32 -10.41 14.91 -11.19
CA ARG A 32 -9.38 14.30 -12.02
C ARG A 32 -8.15 15.17 -11.84
N ARG A 33 -7.20 14.74 -11.00
CA ARG A 33 -5.94 15.45 -10.79
C ARG A 33 -5.27 15.51 -12.17
N ARG A 34 -5.22 16.71 -12.75
CA ARG A 34 -4.57 16.94 -14.05
C ARG A 34 -3.09 16.58 -13.89
N ARG A 35 -2.55 15.87 -14.87
CA ARG A 35 -1.13 15.53 -14.91
C ARG A 35 -0.32 16.83 -14.97
N PRO A 36 0.79 16.96 -14.23
CA PRO A 36 1.72 18.07 -14.41
C PRO A 36 2.20 18.13 -15.85
N ARG A 37 2.55 19.33 -16.33
CA ARG A 37 3.09 19.50 -17.68
C ARG A 37 4.51 18.94 -17.71
N TRP A 38 4.81 18.02 -18.63
CA TRP A 38 6.10 17.32 -18.72
C TRP A 38 7.31 18.27 -18.75
N TRP A 39 7.17 19.43 -19.39
CA TRP A 39 8.26 20.42 -19.47
C TRP A 39 8.55 21.10 -18.13
N VAL A 40 7.57 21.21 -17.22
CA VAL A 40 7.78 21.73 -15.85
C VAL A 40 8.66 20.76 -15.07
N GLU A 41 8.48 19.45 -15.29
CA GLU A 41 9.25 18.41 -14.63
C GLU A 41 10.70 18.38 -15.14
N ILE A 42 10.92 18.62 -16.44
CA ILE A 42 12.26 18.81 -17.00
C ILE A 42 12.92 20.06 -16.42
N LEU A 43 12.20 21.19 -16.38
CA LEU A 43 12.71 22.43 -15.81
C LEU A 43 13.08 22.25 -14.34
N LEU A 44 12.28 21.53 -13.55
CA LEU A 44 12.58 21.22 -12.16
C LEU A 44 13.87 20.40 -12.03
N GLY A 45 14.08 19.40 -12.89
CA GLY A 45 15.32 18.64 -12.96
C GLY A 45 16.52 19.51 -13.31
N LEU A 46 16.37 20.41 -14.29
CA LEU A 46 17.41 21.36 -14.69
C LEU A 46 17.74 22.36 -13.58
N VAL A 47 16.75 22.86 -12.85
CA VAL A 47 16.96 23.74 -11.69
C VAL A 47 17.70 23.00 -10.59
N LEU A 48 17.31 21.76 -10.27
CA LEU A 48 18.00 20.93 -9.27
C LEU A 48 19.46 20.67 -9.67
N PHE A 49 19.71 20.36 -10.95
CA PHE A 49 21.06 20.21 -11.49
C PHE A 49 21.85 21.52 -11.44
N GLY A 50 21.20 22.66 -11.69
CA GLY A 50 21.78 23.99 -11.56
C GLY A 50 22.19 24.31 -10.12
N VAL A 51 21.35 23.97 -9.13
CA VAL A 51 21.67 24.12 -7.70
C VAL A 51 22.87 23.27 -7.30
N TYR A 52 22.90 22.00 -7.73
CA TYR A 52 24.05 21.11 -7.49
C TYR A 52 25.34 21.69 -8.10
N SER A 53 25.29 22.10 -9.37
CA SER A 53 26.44 22.66 -10.07
C SER A 53 26.92 23.97 -9.43
N LEU A 54 26.01 24.83 -8.99
CA LEU A 54 26.33 26.09 -8.32
C LEU A 54 27.04 25.85 -6.98
N LEU A 55 26.50 24.98 -6.13
CA LEU A 55 27.12 24.67 -4.84
C LEU A 55 28.44 23.91 -5.00
N GLY A 56 28.56 23.06 -6.03
CA GLY A 56 29.83 22.44 -6.40
C GLY A 56 30.88 23.46 -6.86
N GLY A 57 30.47 24.55 -7.51
CA GLY A 57 31.33 25.68 -7.88
C GLY A 57 31.66 26.64 -6.72
N LEU A 58 31.05 26.47 -5.54
CA LEU A 58 31.24 27.30 -4.36
C LEU A 58 31.74 26.47 -3.16
N PRO A 59 32.88 25.77 -3.27
CA PRO A 59 33.38 24.94 -2.18
C PRO A 59 33.77 25.80 -0.96
N LEU A 60 33.48 25.28 0.23
CA LEU A 60 33.93 25.88 1.49
C LEU A 60 35.47 25.76 1.63
N PRO A 61 36.12 26.66 2.40
CA PRO A 61 37.58 26.63 2.58
C PRO A 61 38.09 25.27 3.05
N GLY A 62 39.20 24.82 2.46
CA GLY A 62 39.84 23.55 2.81
C GLY A 62 39.05 22.30 2.43
N HIS A 63 38.15 22.40 1.44
CA HIS A 63 37.26 21.32 0.98
C HIS A 63 37.94 19.95 0.91
N ASP A 64 39.05 19.82 0.17
CA ASP A 64 39.68 18.51 -0.06
C ASP A 64 40.29 17.92 1.21
N ARG A 65 40.97 18.75 2.01
CA ARG A 65 41.51 18.32 3.30
C ARG A 65 40.40 17.87 4.25
N ARG A 66 39.30 18.63 4.31
CA ARG A 66 38.13 18.28 5.13
C ARG A 66 37.50 16.97 4.65
N ALA A 67 37.41 16.77 3.35
CA ALA A 67 36.87 15.54 2.77
C ALA A 67 37.69 14.32 3.20
N VAL A 68 39.02 14.40 3.12
CA VAL A 68 39.92 13.32 3.56
C VAL A 68 39.77 13.09 5.08
N THR A 69 39.86 14.13 5.90
CA THR A 69 39.72 14.00 7.36
C THR A 69 38.36 13.40 7.76
N ASN A 70 37.26 13.86 7.16
CA ASN A 70 35.94 13.31 7.44
C ASN A 70 35.84 11.82 7.04
N GLY A 71 36.50 11.41 5.95
CA GLY A 71 36.56 10.00 5.54
C GLY A 71 37.39 9.15 6.51
N GLU A 72 38.54 9.68 6.96
CA GLU A 72 39.36 9.04 7.99
C GLU A 72 38.59 8.87 9.31
N ASP A 73 37.83 9.89 9.73
CA ASP A 73 37.00 9.86 10.93
C ASP A 73 35.87 8.81 10.84
N ILE A 74 35.22 8.69 9.68
CA ILE A 74 34.22 7.65 9.43
C ILE A 74 34.85 6.26 9.52
N LEU A 75 35.98 6.05 8.85
CA LEU A 75 36.67 4.76 8.88
C LEU A 75 37.15 4.40 10.30
N ALA A 76 37.63 5.40 11.06
CA ALA A 76 38.03 5.22 12.45
C ALA A 76 36.83 4.85 13.34
N LEU A 77 35.66 5.45 13.11
CA LEU A 77 34.42 5.09 13.78
C LEU A 77 33.99 3.65 13.45
N GLU A 78 34.03 3.25 12.18
CA GLU A 78 33.68 1.89 11.76
C GLU A 78 34.62 0.84 12.37
N ALA A 79 35.92 1.14 12.41
CA ALA A 79 36.92 0.30 13.06
C ALA A 79 36.70 0.20 14.58
N ALA A 80 36.35 1.30 15.24
CA ALA A 80 36.00 1.31 16.67
C ALA A 80 34.73 0.50 16.97
N LEU A 81 33.80 0.41 16.00
CA LEU A 81 32.60 -0.42 16.06
C LEU A 81 32.83 -1.87 15.58
N HIS A 82 34.03 -2.21 15.10
CA HIS A 82 34.35 -3.50 14.46
C HIS A 82 33.42 -3.83 13.27
N THR A 83 33.13 -2.82 12.46
CA THR A 83 32.26 -2.90 11.28
C THR A 83 32.98 -2.52 9.97
N ASP A 84 34.31 -2.45 10.00
CA ASP A 84 35.22 -2.08 8.91
C ASP A 84 35.43 -3.21 7.87
N PHE A 85 34.36 -3.95 7.56
CA PHE A 85 34.42 -5.08 6.64
C PHE A 85 34.61 -4.66 5.18
N GLU A 86 34.43 -3.38 4.83
CA GLU A 86 34.45 -2.91 3.45
C GLU A 86 35.77 -3.20 2.76
N ARG A 87 36.90 -3.08 3.46
CA ARG A 87 38.22 -3.35 2.88
C ARG A 87 38.33 -4.78 2.39
N SER A 88 37.84 -5.73 3.17
CA SER A 88 37.87 -7.16 2.84
C SER A 88 36.99 -7.46 1.63
N VAL A 89 35.79 -6.88 1.58
CA VAL A 89 34.87 -7.04 0.45
C VAL A 89 35.44 -6.39 -0.82
N ASN A 90 36.11 -5.25 -0.69
CA ASN A 90 36.75 -4.56 -1.79
C ASN A 90 37.91 -5.35 -2.41
N HIS A 91 38.78 -5.93 -1.58
CA HIS A 91 39.84 -6.82 -2.08
C HIS A 91 39.25 -8.05 -2.77
N TRP A 92 38.22 -8.65 -2.18
CA TRP A 92 37.58 -9.82 -2.76
C TRP A 92 37.01 -9.58 -4.16
N ILE A 93 36.38 -8.42 -4.41
CA ILE A 93 35.80 -8.12 -5.72
C ILE A 93 36.84 -7.64 -6.73
N ALA A 94 37.92 -7.00 -6.28
CA ALA A 94 38.98 -6.49 -7.15
C ALA A 94 39.65 -7.61 -7.96
N ASP A 95 39.79 -8.79 -7.36
CA ASP A 95 40.41 -9.96 -7.99
C ASP A 95 39.49 -10.73 -8.97
N ARG A 96 38.27 -10.24 -9.23
CA ARG A 96 37.21 -10.99 -9.95
C ARG A 96 36.91 -10.50 -11.35
N GLY A 97 37.80 -9.70 -11.95
CA GLY A 97 37.80 -9.32 -13.37
C GLY A 97 36.44 -8.91 -13.94
N TRP A 98 35.70 -9.86 -14.51
CA TRP A 98 34.36 -9.62 -15.07
C TRP A 98 33.34 -9.12 -14.02
N LEU A 99 33.41 -9.61 -12.79
CA LEU A 99 32.47 -9.21 -11.73
C LEU A 99 32.73 -7.76 -11.31
N THR A 100 33.99 -7.35 -11.28
CA THR A 100 34.42 -5.98 -11.03
C THR A 100 33.86 -5.02 -12.09
N ILE A 101 33.91 -5.42 -13.37
CA ILE A 101 33.34 -4.66 -14.48
C ILE A 101 31.83 -4.51 -14.34
N VAL A 102 31.12 -5.60 -14.05
CA VAL A 102 29.67 -5.58 -13.85
C VAL A 102 29.30 -4.69 -12.66
N ALA A 103 30.03 -4.78 -11.55
CA ALA A 103 29.81 -3.94 -10.37
C ALA A 103 30.03 -2.45 -10.69
N ASN A 104 31.06 -2.11 -11.45
CA ASN A 104 31.31 -0.74 -11.89
C ASN A 104 30.19 -0.20 -12.80
N TYR A 105 29.62 -1.04 -13.68
CA TYR A 105 28.46 -0.66 -14.51
C TYR A 105 27.18 -0.50 -13.67
N GLU A 106 26.94 -1.40 -12.73
CA GLU A 106 25.82 -1.33 -11.80
C GLU A 106 25.88 -0.02 -10.99
N TYR A 107 27.06 0.31 -10.48
CA TYR A 107 27.36 1.57 -9.80
C TYR A 107 27.07 2.79 -10.70
N ALA A 108 27.55 2.76 -11.94
CA ALA A 108 27.46 3.91 -12.84
C ALA A 108 26.03 4.21 -13.35
N PHE A 109 25.20 3.20 -13.63
CA PHE A 109 23.98 3.40 -14.42
C PHE A 109 22.67 2.96 -13.76
N SER A 110 22.69 1.96 -12.89
CA SER A 110 21.45 1.29 -12.47
C SER A 110 20.51 2.21 -11.70
N TYR A 111 21.04 3.06 -10.82
CA TYR A 111 20.27 4.00 -10.01
C TYR A 111 19.60 5.10 -10.86
N LEU A 112 20.25 5.54 -11.94
CA LEU A 112 19.67 6.47 -12.93
C LEU A 112 18.52 5.80 -13.67
N ALA A 113 18.77 4.59 -14.19
CA ALA A 113 17.79 3.83 -14.97
C ALA A 113 16.53 3.53 -14.14
N VAL A 114 16.69 3.00 -12.92
CA VAL A 114 15.54 2.67 -12.05
C VAL A 114 14.75 3.91 -11.66
N THR A 115 15.43 5.05 -11.47
CA THR A 115 14.78 6.32 -11.13
C THR A 115 13.94 6.81 -12.31
N LEU A 116 14.50 6.87 -13.51
CA LEU A 116 13.78 7.28 -14.72
C LEU A 116 12.60 6.36 -15.02
N ILE A 117 12.81 5.04 -14.96
CA ILE A 117 11.75 4.04 -15.16
C ILE A 117 10.63 4.26 -14.15
N THR A 118 10.96 4.47 -12.87
CA THR A 118 9.98 4.68 -11.80
C THR A 118 9.21 5.98 -12.00
N LEU A 119 9.87 7.09 -12.31
CA LEU A 119 9.21 8.38 -12.60
C LEU A 119 8.28 8.29 -13.81
N VAL A 120 8.74 7.68 -14.91
CA VAL A 120 7.93 7.48 -16.12
C VAL A 120 6.74 6.57 -15.83
N TRP A 121 6.94 5.48 -15.10
CA TRP A 121 5.87 4.57 -14.71
C TRP A 121 4.83 5.27 -13.82
N LEU A 122 5.27 6.03 -12.81
CA LEU A 122 4.38 6.83 -11.96
C LEU A 122 3.60 7.85 -12.79
N TYR A 123 4.27 8.59 -13.68
CA TYR A 123 3.63 9.61 -14.52
C TYR A 123 2.56 9.01 -15.45
N ARG A 124 2.85 7.85 -16.06
CA ARG A 124 1.96 7.21 -17.04
C ARG A 124 0.84 6.40 -16.39
N ARG A 125 1.17 5.60 -15.37
CA ARG A 125 0.29 4.55 -14.81
C ARG A 125 -0.28 4.91 -13.44
N ARG A 126 0.38 5.76 -12.66
CA ARG A 126 0.00 6.12 -11.27
C ARG A 126 0.08 7.63 -11.02
N PRO A 127 -0.58 8.48 -11.83
CA PRO A 127 -0.45 9.93 -11.76
C PRO A 127 -0.83 10.53 -10.39
N GLU A 128 -1.66 9.83 -9.62
CA GLU A 128 -2.03 10.17 -8.25
C GLU A 128 -0.85 10.13 -7.26
N HIS A 129 0.16 9.30 -7.53
CA HIS A 129 1.37 9.15 -6.71
C HIS A 129 2.57 9.92 -7.27
N TYR A 130 2.52 10.34 -8.54
CA TYR A 130 3.64 11.00 -9.21
C TYR A 130 4.13 12.26 -8.49
N VAL A 131 3.22 13.16 -8.09
CA VAL A 131 3.58 14.42 -7.41
C VAL A 131 4.29 14.15 -6.08
N TRP A 132 3.84 13.15 -5.32
CA TRP A 132 4.50 12.73 -4.09
C TRP A 132 5.90 12.18 -4.39
N GLY A 133 6.01 11.27 -5.37
CA GLY A 133 7.28 10.67 -5.76
C GLY A 133 8.30 11.73 -6.17
N ARG A 134 7.91 12.64 -7.07
CA ARG A 134 8.71 13.79 -7.50
C ARG A 134 9.15 14.65 -6.31
N ASN A 135 8.23 15.04 -5.43
CA ASN A 135 8.57 15.85 -4.25
C ASN A 135 9.58 15.17 -3.34
N ALA A 136 9.37 13.88 -3.07
CA ALA A 136 10.29 13.11 -2.25
C ALA A 136 11.67 13.05 -2.92
N PHE A 137 11.72 12.84 -4.23
CA PHE A 137 12.98 12.80 -4.99
C PHE A 137 13.73 14.12 -4.96
N VAL A 138 13.02 15.24 -5.17
CA VAL A 138 13.62 16.58 -5.08
C VAL A 138 14.13 16.85 -3.66
N ALA A 139 13.35 16.52 -2.63
CA ALA A 139 13.76 16.70 -1.24
C ALA A 139 14.99 15.85 -0.88
N VAL A 140 15.04 14.59 -1.32
CA VAL A 140 16.22 13.71 -1.16
C VAL A 140 17.47 14.38 -1.73
N ASN A 141 17.39 14.88 -2.96
CA ASN A 141 18.54 15.50 -3.61
C ASN A 141 18.93 16.82 -2.95
N LEU A 142 17.98 17.68 -2.57
CA LEU A 142 18.31 18.95 -1.89
C LEU A 142 19.01 18.72 -0.56
N VAL A 143 18.54 17.75 0.24
CA VAL A 143 19.19 17.38 1.51
C VAL A 143 20.58 16.81 1.25
N ALA A 144 20.74 15.90 0.27
CA ALA A 144 22.04 15.34 -0.07
C ALA A 144 23.04 16.40 -0.58
N ILE A 145 22.60 17.31 -1.46
CA ILE A 145 23.42 18.42 -1.96
C ILE A 145 23.89 19.30 -0.78
N LEU A 146 23.00 19.61 0.16
CA LEU A 146 23.35 20.38 1.35
C LEU A 146 24.38 19.62 2.22
N CYS A 147 24.22 18.31 2.39
CA CYS A 147 25.19 17.47 3.10
C CYS A 147 26.56 17.48 2.40
N PHE A 148 26.62 17.29 1.08
CA PHE A 148 27.87 17.32 0.33
C PHE A 148 28.61 18.66 0.44
N TRP A 149 27.86 19.75 0.49
CA TRP A 149 28.43 21.09 0.62
C TRP A 149 28.95 21.36 2.04
N LEU A 150 28.19 20.96 3.07
CA LEU A 150 28.55 21.22 4.47
C LEU A 150 29.56 20.20 5.02
N TYR A 151 29.48 18.95 4.60
CA TYR A 151 30.24 17.81 5.10
C TYR A 151 30.74 16.97 3.91
N PRO A 152 31.76 17.47 3.17
CA PRO A 152 32.36 16.69 2.09
C PRO A 152 33.06 15.46 2.68
N VAL A 153 33.06 14.33 1.98
CA VAL A 153 33.64 13.07 2.46
C VAL A 153 34.35 12.37 1.32
N ALA A 154 35.65 12.11 1.51
CA ALA A 154 36.43 11.31 0.59
C ALA A 154 36.02 9.83 0.68
N PRO A 155 35.70 9.17 -0.44
CA PRO A 155 35.33 7.77 -0.44
C PRO A 155 36.54 6.86 -0.12
N PRO A 156 36.31 5.61 0.33
CA PRO A 156 37.38 4.72 0.80
C PRO A 156 38.54 4.53 -0.20
N ARG A 157 38.24 4.37 -1.49
CA ARG A 157 39.25 4.19 -2.55
C ARG A 157 40.18 5.38 -2.77
N LEU A 158 39.81 6.57 -2.27
CA LEU A 158 40.60 7.80 -2.39
C LEU A 158 41.31 8.18 -1.09
N LEU A 159 41.12 7.42 0.00
CA LEU A 159 41.81 7.67 1.26
C LEU A 159 43.28 7.21 1.20
N PRO A 160 44.26 8.11 1.41
CA PRO A 160 45.67 7.73 1.45
C PRO A 160 45.96 6.73 2.58
N GLY A 161 46.67 5.65 2.28
CA GLY A 161 47.10 4.68 3.30
C GLY A 161 46.00 3.78 3.88
N ALA A 162 44.73 3.97 3.50
CA ALA A 162 43.62 3.13 3.96
C ALA A 162 43.56 1.75 3.29
N GLY A 163 44.40 1.51 2.28
CA GLY A 163 44.55 0.20 1.65
C GLY A 163 43.30 -0.28 0.93
N PHE A 164 42.52 0.59 0.29
CA PHE A 164 41.43 0.23 -0.62
C PHE A 164 41.90 0.26 -2.08
N LEU A 165 41.32 -0.58 -2.93
CA LEU A 165 41.63 -0.66 -4.35
C LEU A 165 40.61 0.14 -5.17
N ASP A 166 41.11 1.00 -6.06
CA ASP A 166 40.27 1.76 -7.01
C ASP A 166 39.84 0.87 -8.18
N THR A 167 38.77 0.10 -7.97
CA THR A 167 38.24 -0.84 -8.96
C THR A 167 37.72 -0.15 -10.21
N VAL A 168 37.37 1.13 -10.13
CA VAL A 168 36.87 1.94 -11.24
C VAL A 168 37.97 2.17 -12.27
N ARG A 169 39.18 2.54 -11.82
CA ARG A 169 40.35 2.68 -12.71
C ARG A 169 40.85 1.33 -13.21
N LEU A 170 40.79 0.29 -12.37
CA LEU A 170 41.24 -1.06 -12.73
C LEU A 170 40.34 -1.77 -13.76
N GLY A 171 39.04 -1.47 -13.77
CA GLY A 171 38.06 -2.20 -14.57
C GLY A 171 37.98 -1.82 -16.06
N GLY A 172 38.64 -0.75 -16.52
CA GLY A 172 38.62 -0.34 -17.94
C GLY A 172 37.21 -0.07 -18.49
N THR A 173 36.26 0.30 -17.65
CA THR A 173 34.84 0.44 -18.03
C THR A 173 34.60 1.64 -18.94
N TRP A 174 34.23 1.36 -20.20
CA TRP A 174 33.90 2.39 -21.19
C TRP A 174 32.61 3.12 -20.79
N GLY A 175 32.67 4.45 -20.69
CA GLY A 175 31.55 5.31 -20.28
C GLY A 175 31.25 5.35 -18.77
N SER A 176 32.07 4.71 -17.95
CA SER A 176 32.02 4.80 -16.48
C SER A 176 32.98 5.91 -15.98
N TRP A 177 33.05 6.09 -14.67
CA TRP A 177 34.03 6.92 -13.98
C TRP A 177 35.45 6.62 -14.49
N GLY A 178 36.20 7.67 -14.87
CA GLY A 178 37.47 7.55 -15.61
C GLY A 178 37.37 7.80 -17.13
N SER A 179 36.17 8.08 -17.66
CA SER A 179 36.01 8.64 -19.01
C SER A 179 35.82 10.17 -18.96
N PRO A 180 36.24 10.94 -19.99
CA PRO A 180 36.12 12.40 -20.05
C PRO A 180 34.69 12.93 -19.89
N MET A 181 33.69 12.06 -19.96
CA MET A 181 32.27 12.38 -19.91
C MET A 181 31.74 12.52 -18.46
N VAL A 182 32.51 12.09 -17.44
CA VAL A 182 32.07 12.05 -16.02
C VAL A 182 33.09 12.69 -15.05
N GLU A 183 34.18 13.29 -15.57
CA GLU A 183 35.23 13.98 -14.77
C GLU A 183 34.71 15.18 -13.96
N GLY A 184 33.55 15.74 -14.31
CA GLY A 184 32.95 16.90 -13.63
C GLY A 184 32.09 16.59 -12.40
N ALA A 185 31.92 15.32 -12.00
CA ALA A 185 31.14 14.96 -10.83
C ALA A 185 32.01 14.90 -9.55
N ASN A 186 31.50 15.44 -8.43
CA ASN A 186 32.26 15.63 -7.19
C ASN A 186 32.69 14.27 -6.59
N GLN A 187 33.96 13.91 -6.77
CA GLN A 187 34.52 12.64 -6.29
C GLN A 187 34.62 12.57 -4.76
N LEU A 188 34.44 13.70 -4.06
CA LEU A 188 34.53 13.86 -2.61
C LEU A 188 33.14 14.00 -1.94
N ALA A 189 32.11 13.45 -2.59
CA ALA A 189 30.73 13.46 -2.12
C ALA A 189 30.24 12.04 -1.77
N ALA A 190 30.96 11.34 -0.88
CA ALA A 190 30.61 9.97 -0.49
C ALA A 190 29.35 9.92 0.41
N MET A 191 29.25 10.78 1.42
CA MET A 191 28.15 10.76 2.38
C MET A 191 27.12 11.89 2.13
N PRO A 192 25.82 11.60 2.01
CA PRO A 192 25.16 10.30 1.97
C PRO A 192 25.21 9.62 0.59
N SER A 193 25.07 8.29 0.54
CA SER A 193 25.06 7.58 -0.75
C SER A 193 23.78 7.83 -1.55
N LEU A 194 23.88 8.66 -2.60
CA LEU A 194 22.76 8.88 -3.53
C LEU A 194 22.45 7.66 -4.40
N HIS A 195 23.41 6.79 -4.70
CA HIS A 195 23.18 5.54 -5.43
C HIS A 195 22.15 4.68 -4.69
N LEU A 196 22.40 4.41 -3.41
CA LEU A 196 21.46 3.69 -2.56
C LEU A 196 20.19 4.51 -2.32
N GLY A 197 20.32 5.82 -2.07
CA GLY A 197 19.19 6.70 -1.82
C GLY A 197 18.17 6.70 -2.97
N TRP A 198 18.63 6.73 -4.23
CA TRP A 198 17.76 6.72 -5.40
C TRP A 198 17.12 5.34 -5.62
N ALA A 199 17.89 4.25 -5.48
CA ALA A 199 17.35 2.89 -5.54
C ALA A 199 16.29 2.65 -4.46
N LEU A 200 16.56 3.07 -3.23
CA LEU A 200 15.64 2.96 -2.11
C LEU A 200 14.41 3.85 -2.29
N TRP A 201 14.58 5.10 -2.73
CA TRP A 201 13.47 5.99 -3.07
C TRP A 201 12.55 5.35 -4.11
N ALA A 202 13.11 4.72 -5.15
CA ALA A 202 12.34 4.03 -6.16
C ALA A 202 11.53 2.86 -5.55
N SER A 203 12.16 2.06 -4.69
CA SER A 203 11.48 0.98 -3.97
C SER A 203 10.34 1.48 -3.06
N VAL A 204 10.55 2.59 -2.34
CA VAL A 204 9.52 3.23 -1.50
C VAL A 204 8.38 3.79 -2.36
N ALA A 205 8.71 4.41 -3.50
CA ALA A 205 7.71 4.95 -4.42
C ALA A 205 6.84 3.84 -5.05
N LEU A 206 7.45 2.71 -5.42
CA LEU A 206 6.75 1.51 -5.90
C LEU A 206 5.82 0.94 -4.82
N ALA A 207 6.30 0.83 -3.57
CA ALA A 207 5.52 0.35 -2.44
C ALA A 207 4.27 1.22 -2.22
N ARG A 208 4.46 2.55 -2.18
CA ARG A 208 3.37 3.52 -1.96
C ARG A 208 2.38 3.59 -3.11
N ALA A 209 2.85 3.40 -4.33
CA ALA A 209 1.99 3.31 -5.50
C ALA A 209 1.29 1.94 -5.62
N GLY A 210 1.52 1.02 -4.68
CA GLY A 210 0.92 -0.31 -4.70
C GLY A 210 1.36 -1.13 -5.91
N ALA A 211 2.66 -1.16 -6.21
CA ALA A 211 3.23 -2.02 -7.24
C ALA A 211 3.01 -3.52 -6.92
N PRO A 212 2.99 -4.43 -7.92
CA PRO A 212 2.89 -5.87 -7.69
C PRO A 212 4.03 -6.37 -6.79
N CYS A 213 3.81 -7.49 -6.07
CA CYS A 213 4.83 -8.01 -5.16
C CYS A 213 6.14 -8.37 -5.88
N ALA A 214 6.07 -8.95 -7.08
CA ALA A 214 7.26 -9.22 -7.90
C ALA A 214 8.11 -7.96 -8.16
N ALA A 215 7.47 -6.81 -8.45
CA ALA A 215 8.18 -5.54 -8.62
C ALA A 215 8.79 -5.04 -7.30
N GLN A 216 8.10 -5.25 -6.17
CA GLN A 216 8.64 -4.90 -4.85
C GLN A 216 9.87 -5.74 -4.51
N VAL A 217 9.80 -7.06 -4.71
CA VAL A 217 10.92 -7.99 -4.47
C VAL A 217 12.09 -7.66 -5.38
N ALA A 218 11.86 -7.43 -6.68
CA ALA A 218 12.90 -7.02 -7.60
C ALA A 218 13.55 -5.68 -7.19
N SER A 219 12.76 -4.70 -6.76
CA SER A 219 13.30 -3.41 -6.28
C SER A 219 14.11 -3.56 -4.98
N ALA A 220 13.68 -4.42 -4.05
CA ALA A 220 14.41 -4.68 -2.82
C ALA A 220 15.73 -5.41 -3.10
N GLY A 221 15.71 -6.37 -4.04
CA GLY A 221 16.92 -7.02 -4.54
C GLY A 221 17.89 -6.02 -5.17
N HIS A 222 17.39 -5.09 -5.98
CA HIS A 222 18.22 -4.03 -6.57
C HIS A 222 18.84 -3.10 -5.52
N VAL A 223 18.08 -2.71 -4.48
CA VAL A 223 18.61 -1.93 -3.34
C VAL A 223 19.75 -2.68 -2.65
N PHE A 224 19.57 -3.98 -2.40
CA PHE A 224 20.61 -4.82 -1.77
C PHE A 224 21.85 -4.97 -2.66
N VAL A 225 21.66 -5.24 -3.95
CA VAL A 225 22.77 -5.32 -4.92
C VAL A 225 23.52 -3.99 -4.99
N THR A 226 22.79 -2.86 -5.04
CA THR A 226 23.39 -1.52 -5.02
C THR A 226 24.23 -1.31 -3.77
N PHE A 227 23.71 -1.67 -2.59
CA PHE A 227 24.45 -1.58 -1.32
C PHE A 227 25.77 -2.38 -1.36
N VAL A 228 25.71 -3.64 -1.79
CA VAL A 228 26.91 -4.48 -1.89
C VAL A 228 27.90 -3.88 -2.87
N VAL A 229 27.45 -3.42 -4.04
CA VAL A 229 28.30 -2.85 -5.09
C VAL A 229 29.01 -1.58 -4.62
N ILE A 230 28.32 -0.65 -3.98
CA ILE A 230 28.94 0.62 -3.56
C ILE A 230 30.04 0.41 -2.51
N VAL A 231 29.84 -0.55 -1.60
CA VAL A 231 30.81 -0.95 -0.59
C VAL A 231 31.98 -1.70 -1.23
N ALA A 232 31.68 -2.72 -2.03
CA ALA A 232 32.69 -3.56 -2.66
C ALA A 232 33.59 -2.77 -3.63
N THR A 233 33.06 -1.76 -4.32
CA THR A 233 33.87 -0.93 -5.24
C THR A 233 34.67 0.17 -4.53
N GLY A 234 34.60 0.26 -3.19
CA GLY A 234 35.27 1.31 -2.42
C GLY A 234 34.73 2.71 -2.73
N ASN A 235 33.49 2.80 -3.23
CA ASN A 235 32.85 4.06 -3.54
C ASN A 235 32.16 4.71 -2.35
N HIS A 236 31.76 3.90 -1.37
CA HIS A 236 31.04 4.35 -0.19
C HIS A 236 31.42 3.51 1.02
N TYR A 237 31.41 4.12 2.19
CA TYR A 237 31.37 3.43 3.48
C TYR A 237 29.98 2.82 3.69
N TRP A 238 29.84 1.79 4.52
CA TRP A 238 28.51 1.25 4.84
C TRP A 238 27.68 2.28 5.64
N LEU A 239 28.32 3.19 6.38
CA LEU A 239 27.64 4.32 7.00
C LEU A 239 27.08 5.34 5.99
N ASP A 240 27.67 5.48 4.81
CA ASP A 240 27.09 6.33 3.75
C ASP A 240 25.74 5.80 3.28
N ALA A 241 25.60 4.47 3.23
CA ALA A 241 24.35 3.80 2.92
C ALA A 241 23.29 4.12 3.98
N LEU A 242 23.64 4.09 5.27
CA LEU A 242 22.74 4.52 6.35
C LEU A 242 22.33 5.99 6.18
N GLY A 243 23.28 6.87 5.81
CA GLY A 243 22.99 8.25 5.43
C GLY A 243 21.96 8.35 4.29
N GLY A 244 22.10 7.51 3.26
CA GLY A 244 21.13 7.40 2.17
C GLY A 244 19.73 7.02 2.65
N VAL A 245 19.62 6.06 3.57
CA VAL A 245 18.33 5.67 4.19
C VAL A 245 17.69 6.86 4.92
N VAL A 246 18.47 7.58 5.72
CA VAL A 246 18.00 8.74 6.50
C VAL A 246 17.50 9.83 5.57
N VAL A 247 18.25 10.15 4.51
CA VAL A 247 17.84 11.19 3.54
C VAL A 247 16.57 10.79 2.79
N VAL A 248 16.41 9.52 2.40
CA VAL A 248 15.16 9.03 1.80
C VAL A 248 14.00 9.15 2.76
N TRP A 249 14.20 8.81 4.03
CA TRP A 249 13.18 8.95 5.05
C TRP A 249 12.77 10.42 5.25
N LEU A 250 13.73 11.35 5.36
CA LEU A 250 13.48 12.79 5.46
C LEU A 250 12.74 13.32 4.23
N GLY A 251 13.20 12.96 3.03
CA GLY A 251 12.55 13.38 1.78
C GLY A 251 11.13 12.86 1.65
N ALA A 252 10.88 11.60 2.06
CA ALA A 252 9.53 11.04 2.11
C ALA A 252 8.63 11.80 3.11
N ARG A 253 9.13 12.15 4.30
CA ARG A 253 8.39 12.94 5.30
C ARG A 253 8.10 14.35 4.83
N ALA A 254 9.07 15.02 4.22
CA ALA A 254 8.88 16.34 3.62
C ALA A 254 7.79 16.30 2.54
N ALA A 255 7.80 15.28 1.67
CA ALA A 255 6.79 15.12 0.63
C ALA A 255 5.38 14.83 1.20
N ASP A 256 5.28 14.10 2.31
CA ASP A 256 4.02 13.86 3.01
C ASP A 256 3.45 15.15 3.62
N ALA A 257 4.31 15.94 4.29
CA ALA A 257 3.94 17.21 4.89
C ALA A 257 3.44 18.21 3.83
N LEU A 258 4.16 18.35 2.71
CA LEU A 258 3.76 19.20 1.58
C LEU A 258 2.49 18.70 0.88
N GLY A 259 2.18 17.41 0.99
CA GLY A 259 1.01 16.79 0.36
C GLY A 259 -0.29 16.89 1.16
N GLY A 260 -0.25 17.42 2.40
CA GLY A 260 -1.41 17.53 3.29
C GLY A 260 -2.02 16.18 3.69
N ARG A 261 -1.26 15.09 3.56
CA ARG A 261 -1.68 13.74 3.95
C ARG A 261 -0.62 13.16 4.86
N SER A 262 -0.88 13.21 6.17
CA SER A 262 -0.10 12.48 7.16
C SER A 262 -0.03 11.01 6.77
N VAL A 263 1.17 10.50 6.55
CA VAL A 263 1.38 9.05 6.40
C VAL A 263 1.19 8.43 7.76
N THR A 264 0.01 7.86 7.97
CA THR A 264 -0.06 6.72 8.85
C THR A 264 0.69 5.61 8.13
N TRP A 265 1.84 5.20 8.67
CA TRP A 265 2.40 3.87 8.43
C TRP A 265 1.48 2.83 9.09
N ALA A 266 0.18 2.91 8.84
CA ALA A 266 -0.69 1.78 8.99
C ALA A 266 -0.15 0.78 7.99
N ALA A 267 0.62 -0.17 8.52
CA ALA A 267 1.21 -1.26 7.79
C ALA A 267 0.23 -1.72 6.72
N SER A 268 0.76 -2.04 5.55
CA SER A 268 0.05 -2.78 4.53
C SER A 268 -0.27 -4.20 5.02
N SER A 269 -0.97 -4.33 6.15
CA SER A 269 -1.53 -5.57 6.69
C SER A 269 -2.57 -6.20 5.76
N ARG A 270 -2.83 -5.59 4.60
CA ARG A 270 -3.74 -6.10 3.56
C ARG A 270 -3.06 -6.40 2.22
N ARG A 271 -1.74 -6.60 2.20
CA ARG A 271 -1.05 -7.21 1.06
C ARG A 271 -0.22 -8.40 1.51
N THR A 272 -0.91 -9.41 2.03
CA THR A 272 -0.40 -10.78 1.99
C THR A 272 -0.06 -11.14 0.54
N LEU A 273 1.13 -11.73 0.34
CA LEU A 273 1.57 -12.38 -0.90
C LEU A 273 0.52 -13.39 -1.43
N TRP A 274 -0.27 -13.92 -0.51
CA TRP A 274 -1.44 -14.74 -0.76
C TRP A 274 -2.70 -13.88 -0.63
N ARG A 275 -3.40 -13.60 -1.73
CA ARG A 275 -4.80 -13.14 -1.65
C ARG A 275 -5.67 -14.38 -1.40
N PRO A 276 -6.31 -14.54 -0.22
CA PRO A 276 -7.49 -15.39 -0.19
C PRO A 276 -8.50 -14.76 -1.14
N ARG A 277 -9.08 -15.54 -2.06
CA ARG A 277 -10.04 -15.05 -3.05
C ARG A 277 -11.35 -14.51 -2.44
N ARG A 278 -11.50 -14.48 -1.11
CA ARG A 278 -12.67 -13.95 -0.39
C ARG A 278 -12.22 -13.28 0.92
N PRO A 279 -12.84 -12.16 1.34
CA PRO A 279 -12.55 -11.59 2.65
C PRO A 279 -12.96 -12.59 3.75
N PRO A 280 -12.19 -12.73 4.84
CA PRO A 280 -12.65 -13.46 6.01
C PRO A 280 -13.88 -12.74 6.58
N TYR A 281 -14.96 -13.49 6.76
CA TYR A 281 -16.16 -13.06 7.46
C TYR A 281 -15.84 -13.04 8.95
N THR A 282 -15.34 -11.92 9.46
CA THR A 282 -15.24 -11.66 10.89
C THR A 282 -15.49 -10.18 11.11
N ASP A 283 -16.74 -9.76 10.97
CA ASP A 283 -17.22 -8.65 11.78
C ASP A 283 -17.56 -9.26 13.14
N ALA A 284 -16.93 -8.73 14.19
CA ALA A 284 -17.17 -9.12 15.56
C ALA A 284 -18.68 -9.01 15.86
N VAL A 285 -19.29 -10.15 16.22
CA VAL A 285 -20.61 -10.16 16.83
C VAL A 285 -20.40 -9.71 18.27
N THR A 286 -20.59 -8.43 18.53
CA THR A 286 -20.93 -8.00 19.87
C THR A 286 -22.36 -8.45 20.09
N GLU A 287 -22.55 -9.47 20.93
CA GLU A 287 -23.86 -9.80 21.48
C GLU A 287 -24.35 -8.58 22.26
N THR A 288 -25.34 -7.89 21.69
CA THR A 288 -26.23 -7.06 22.47
C THR A 288 -27.56 -7.77 22.47
N ALA A 289 -27.75 -8.63 23.47
CA ALA A 289 -29.07 -9.11 23.84
C ALA A 289 -29.88 -7.89 24.31
N THR A 290 -30.81 -7.44 23.46
CA THR A 290 -31.89 -6.56 23.90
C THR A 290 -33.20 -7.30 23.67
N ASP A 291 -33.68 -7.85 24.78
CA ASP A 291 -35.00 -8.40 25.00
C ASP A 291 -36.06 -7.35 24.66
N ALA A 292 -36.85 -7.61 23.61
CA ALA A 292 -38.02 -6.81 23.25
C ALA A 292 -39.02 -7.71 22.49
N THR A 293 -39.85 -8.39 23.29
CA THR A 293 -40.97 -9.23 22.89
C THR A 293 -42.05 -8.43 22.14
N ALA A 294 -41.89 -8.29 20.82
CA ALA A 294 -42.98 -8.04 19.90
C ALA A 294 -43.19 -9.31 19.06
N PRO A 295 -44.43 -9.79 18.85
CA PRO A 295 -44.66 -10.99 18.06
C PRO A 295 -44.12 -10.80 16.65
N VAL A 296 -43.17 -11.65 16.26
CA VAL A 296 -42.48 -11.55 14.98
C VAL A 296 -43.43 -11.97 13.86
N PRO A 297 -43.79 -11.09 12.92
CA PRO A 297 -44.83 -11.40 11.95
C PRO A 297 -44.34 -12.39 10.90
N VAL A 298 -44.89 -13.61 10.93
CA VAL A 298 -44.70 -14.62 9.87
C VAL A 298 -45.68 -14.33 8.71
N LYS A 299 -45.18 -14.28 7.47
CA LYS A 299 -46.03 -13.99 6.31
C LYS A 299 -46.94 -15.19 5.98
N PRO A 300 -48.19 -14.97 5.51
CA PRO A 300 -49.09 -16.06 5.12
C PRO A 300 -48.50 -17.03 4.08
N ALA A 301 -47.68 -16.53 3.15
CA ALA A 301 -47.02 -17.38 2.15
C ALA A 301 -45.99 -18.34 2.77
N GLN A 302 -45.33 -17.95 3.86
CA GLN A 302 -44.35 -18.80 4.57
C GLN A 302 -45.07 -19.91 5.33
N LEU A 303 -46.18 -19.57 6.00
CA LEU A 303 -47.08 -20.55 6.65
C LEU A 303 -47.66 -21.53 5.62
N ALA A 304 -48.11 -21.03 4.47
CA ALA A 304 -48.66 -21.88 3.42
C ALA A 304 -47.61 -22.84 2.86
N ALA A 305 -46.38 -22.39 2.63
CA ALA A 305 -45.30 -23.24 2.15
C ALA A 305 -44.93 -24.34 3.15
N ALA A 306 -44.82 -24.01 4.44
CA ALA A 306 -44.54 -25.00 5.48
C ALA A 306 -45.69 -26.01 5.65
N ARG A 307 -46.95 -25.56 5.65
CA ARG A 307 -48.12 -26.45 5.73
C ARG A 307 -48.27 -27.35 4.52
N ALA A 308 -47.97 -26.84 3.32
CA ALA A 308 -47.96 -27.65 2.10
C ALA A 308 -46.94 -28.76 2.21
N PHE A 309 -45.72 -28.46 2.67
CA PHE A 309 -44.68 -29.46 2.88
C PHE A 309 -45.09 -30.54 3.90
N VAL A 310 -45.66 -30.15 5.04
CA VAL A 310 -46.20 -31.09 6.04
C VAL A 310 -47.32 -31.96 5.46
N THR A 311 -48.17 -31.40 4.60
CA THR A 311 -49.26 -32.15 3.95
C THR A 311 -48.72 -33.15 2.93
N GLU A 312 -47.65 -32.79 2.22
CA GLU A 312 -47.03 -33.61 1.18
C GLU A 312 -46.19 -34.76 1.77
N HIS A 313 -45.47 -34.52 2.87
CA HIS A 313 -44.45 -35.42 3.40
C HIS A 313 -44.80 -36.06 4.76
N GLY A 314 -45.92 -35.69 5.37
CA GLY A 314 -46.37 -36.22 6.65
C GLY A 314 -45.72 -35.55 7.87
N LYS A 315 -46.13 -35.98 9.07
CA LYS A 315 -45.60 -35.51 10.36
C LYS A 315 -44.86 -36.65 11.08
N PRO A 316 -43.82 -36.38 11.89
CA PRO A 316 -43.22 -35.07 12.15
C PRO A 316 -42.33 -34.56 10.99
N VAL A 317 -42.21 -33.23 10.88
CA VAL A 317 -41.23 -32.57 10.01
C VAL A 317 -40.21 -31.86 10.88
N LYS A 318 -38.93 -32.18 10.72
CA LYS A 318 -37.85 -31.49 11.43
C LYS A 318 -37.53 -30.18 10.71
N ALA A 319 -37.37 -29.09 11.47
CA ALA A 319 -37.08 -27.77 10.93
C ALA A 319 -35.80 -27.18 11.52
N VAL A 320 -34.85 -26.87 10.65
CA VAL A 320 -33.58 -26.25 11.05
C VAL A 320 -33.53 -24.81 10.56
N VAL A 321 -33.46 -23.85 11.49
CA VAL A 321 -33.37 -22.42 11.18
C VAL A 321 -31.91 -22.01 11.03
N GLN A 322 -31.55 -21.42 9.89
CA GLN A 322 -30.18 -21.00 9.59
C GLN A 322 -30.12 -19.56 9.15
N ARG A 323 -29.32 -18.74 9.83
CA ARG A 323 -29.06 -17.36 9.41
C ARG A 323 -28.29 -17.34 8.08
N ILE A 324 -28.84 -16.69 7.06
CA ILE A 324 -28.24 -16.55 5.71
C ILE A 324 -27.71 -15.13 5.46
N GLY A 325 -27.24 -14.46 6.51
CA GLY A 325 -26.70 -13.10 6.46
C GLY A 325 -27.78 -12.03 6.31
N ARG A 326 -27.55 -11.02 5.46
CA ARG A 326 -28.50 -9.89 5.26
C ARG A 326 -29.81 -10.30 4.57
N ALA A 327 -29.88 -11.52 4.00
CA ALA A 327 -31.08 -12.05 3.37
C ALA A 327 -32.10 -12.61 4.39
N GLY A 328 -31.72 -12.72 5.67
CA GLY A 328 -32.58 -13.20 6.75
C GLY A 328 -32.16 -14.58 7.26
N ALA A 329 -33.12 -15.47 7.47
CA ALA A 329 -32.89 -16.87 7.82
C ALA A 329 -33.60 -17.81 6.85
N ARG A 330 -33.08 -19.03 6.72
CA ARG A 330 -33.66 -20.13 5.95
C ARG A 330 -34.11 -21.20 6.92
N VAL A 331 -35.38 -21.57 6.87
CA VAL A 331 -35.94 -22.71 7.60
C VAL A 331 -35.94 -23.89 6.64
N VAL A 332 -35.07 -24.86 6.90
CA VAL A 332 -34.99 -26.11 6.13
C VAL A 332 -35.92 -27.12 6.78
N LEU A 333 -36.89 -27.63 6.02
CA LEU A 333 -37.85 -28.64 6.45
C LEU A 333 -37.36 -30.01 5.98
N VAL A 334 -37.31 -30.99 6.89
CA VAL A 334 -36.89 -32.36 6.62
C VAL A 334 -38.06 -33.27 6.96
N GLY A 335 -38.63 -33.92 5.95
CA GLY A 335 -39.65 -34.95 6.14
C GLY A 335 -39.01 -36.28 6.53
N ASP A 336 -39.77 -37.15 7.21
CA ASP A 336 -39.33 -38.52 7.54
C ASP A 336 -39.09 -39.39 6.30
N ASP A 337 -39.69 -39.04 5.17
CA ASP A 337 -39.44 -39.64 3.86
C ASP A 337 -38.10 -39.16 3.22
N GLY A 338 -37.38 -38.29 3.92
CA GLY A 338 -36.12 -37.70 3.52
C GLY A 338 -36.22 -36.56 2.52
N ALA A 339 -37.44 -36.06 2.25
CA ALA A 339 -37.64 -34.87 1.44
C ALA A 339 -37.10 -33.61 2.13
N LEU A 340 -36.69 -32.63 1.32
CA LEU A 340 -36.18 -31.35 1.79
C LEU A 340 -36.97 -30.19 1.20
N GLY A 341 -37.51 -29.36 2.10
CA GLY A 341 -38.20 -28.11 1.80
C GLY A 341 -37.44 -26.91 2.33
N ASP A 342 -37.71 -25.73 1.76
CA ASP A 342 -37.05 -24.49 2.15
C ASP A 342 -38.02 -23.33 2.23
N VAL A 343 -38.00 -22.62 3.37
CA VAL A 343 -38.74 -21.37 3.55
C VAL A 343 -37.76 -20.27 3.98
N VAL A 344 -37.67 -19.19 3.21
CA VAL A 344 -36.85 -18.03 3.58
C VAL A 344 -37.67 -17.02 4.35
N VAL A 345 -37.17 -16.63 5.52
CA VAL A 345 -37.78 -15.71 6.46
C VAL A 345 -36.86 -14.51 6.74
N PRO A 346 -37.40 -13.34 7.13
CA PRO A 346 -36.58 -12.13 7.32
C PRO A 346 -35.55 -12.21 8.45
N SER A 347 -35.76 -13.07 9.44
CA SER A 347 -34.88 -13.21 10.61
C SER A 347 -34.97 -14.60 11.24
N VAL A 348 -34.06 -14.94 12.16
CA VAL A 348 -34.06 -16.24 12.87
C VAL A 348 -35.30 -16.36 13.75
N GLU A 349 -35.65 -15.27 14.42
CA GLU A 349 -36.82 -15.16 15.29
C GLU A 349 -38.12 -15.34 14.49
N THR A 350 -38.14 -14.91 13.21
CA THR A 350 -39.28 -15.19 12.31
C THR A 350 -39.35 -16.66 11.91
N GLY A 351 -38.20 -17.35 11.87
CA GLY A 351 -38.12 -18.78 11.57
C GLY A 351 -38.58 -19.64 12.74
N GLU A 352 -38.20 -19.26 13.96
CA GLU A 352 -38.68 -19.88 15.20
C GLU A 352 -40.20 -19.69 15.34
N ALA A 353 -40.70 -18.46 15.12
CA ALA A 353 -42.14 -18.18 15.10
C ALA A 353 -42.90 -18.96 13.99
N LEU A 354 -42.25 -19.27 12.87
CA LEU A 354 -42.83 -20.11 11.81
C LEU A 354 -42.99 -21.56 12.27
N ILE A 355 -42.00 -22.11 12.99
CA ILE A 355 -42.03 -23.47 13.52
C ILE A 355 -43.16 -23.59 14.54
N GLU A 356 -43.26 -22.65 15.48
CA GLU A 356 -44.33 -22.62 16.49
C GLU A 356 -45.74 -22.51 15.88
N ALA A 357 -45.87 -21.85 14.72
CA ALA A 357 -47.16 -21.59 14.09
C ALA A 357 -47.67 -22.71 13.17
N VAL A 358 -46.89 -23.78 12.96
CA VAL A 358 -47.24 -24.87 12.03
C VAL A 358 -47.21 -26.22 12.75
N ASP A 359 -48.40 -26.76 13.04
CA ASP A 359 -48.55 -28.06 13.70
C ASP A 359 -47.81 -29.18 12.97
N GLY A 360 -46.97 -29.91 13.71
CA GLY A 360 -46.20 -31.04 13.20
C GLY A 360 -44.84 -30.67 12.62
N VAL A 361 -44.44 -29.40 12.73
CA VAL A 361 -43.06 -28.95 12.49
C VAL A 361 -42.35 -28.83 13.83
N GLU A 362 -41.24 -29.53 13.99
CA GLU A 362 -40.45 -29.57 15.23
C GLU A 362 -39.10 -28.90 15.01
N ALA A 363 -38.66 -28.07 15.96
CA ALA A 363 -37.33 -27.47 15.90
C ALA A 363 -36.25 -28.55 16.00
N ALA A 364 -35.27 -28.51 15.11
CA ALA A 364 -34.17 -29.45 15.06
C ALA A 364 -32.84 -28.74 14.76
N GLU A 365 -31.74 -29.41 15.06
CA GLU A 365 -30.40 -29.00 14.66
C GLU A 365 -29.84 -29.95 13.58
N TRP A 366 -28.76 -29.55 12.90
CA TRP A 366 -28.05 -30.46 11.99
C TRP A 366 -27.17 -31.44 12.78
N ASP A 367 -27.82 -32.34 13.50
CA ASP A 367 -27.21 -33.48 14.15
C ASP A 367 -27.14 -34.70 13.21
N ALA A 368 -26.52 -35.78 13.68
CA ALA A 368 -26.33 -36.99 12.89
C ALA A 368 -27.66 -37.62 12.45
N GLU A 369 -28.72 -37.48 13.26
CA GLU A 369 -30.05 -38.03 12.99
C GLU A 369 -30.76 -37.23 11.89
N THR A 370 -30.76 -35.90 11.99
CA THR A 370 -31.38 -34.99 11.02
C THR A 370 -30.65 -35.03 9.68
N VAL A 371 -29.32 -35.13 9.69
CA VAL A 371 -28.52 -35.35 8.46
C VAL A 371 -28.83 -36.73 7.85
N GLY A 372 -28.89 -37.76 8.70
CA GLY A 372 -29.16 -39.15 8.28
C GLY A 372 -30.55 -39.37 7.70
N ALA A 373 -31.53 -38.55 8.10
CA ALA A 373 -32.89 -38.58 7.55
C ALA A 373 -32.96 -38.02 6.11
N THR A 374 -31.99 -37.21 5.66
CA THR A 374 -32.09 -36.55 4.34
C THR A 374 -31.78 -37.47 3.17
N VAL A 375 -32.61 -37.43 2.12
CA VAL A 375 -32.36 -38.13 0.85
C VAL A 375 -32.08 -37.12 -0.25
N ILE A 376 -30.79 -36.91 -0.55
CA ILE A 376 -30.35 -35.94 -1.58
C ILE A 376 -30.48 -36.55 -2.98
N GLY A 377 -31.68 -36.46 -3.55
CA GLY A 377 -31.99 -36.90 -4.91
C GLY A 377 -31.41 -36.02 -6.01
N ALA A 378 -31.49 -36.50 -7.26
CA ALA A 378 -31.06 -35.74 -8.44
C ALA A 378 -31.83 -34.42 -8.61
N GLU A 379 -33.11 -34.39 -8.21
CA GLU A 379 -33.92 -33.17 -8.24
C GLU A 379 -33.42 -32.13 -7.24
N HIS A 380 -33.10 -32.54 -6.00
CA HIS A 380 -32.57 -31.65 -4.98
C HIS A 380 -31.23 -31.04 -5.42
N ARG A 381 -30.34 -31.85 -6.02
CA ARG A 381 -29.09 -31.36 -6.63
C ARG A 381 -29.33 -30.33 -7.74
N ARG A 382 -30.33 -30.53 -8.60
CA ARG A 382 -30.72 -29.56 -9.65
C ARG A 382 -31.30 -28.26 -9.07
N ARG A 383 -32.02 -28.33 -7.94
CA ARG A 383 -32.50 -27.13 -7.23
C ARG A 383 -31.34 -26.34 -6.62
N MET A 384 -30.36 -27.02 -6.04
CA MET A 384 -29.18 -26.40 -5.40
C MET A 384 -28.13 -25.85 -6.39
N ALA A 385 -28.04 -26.37 -7.61
CA ALA A 385 -26.99 -26.00 -8.57
C ALA A 385 -27.15 -24.58 -9.19
N GLY A 386 -28.16 -23.82 -8.76
CA GLY A 386 -28.41 -22.45 -9.20
C GLY A 386 -28.84 -22.33 -10.67
N PRO A 387 -29.17 -21.13 -11.15
CA PRO A 387 -29.71 -20.92 -12.51
C PRO A 387 -28.75 -21.34 -13.63
N LEU A 388 -27.44 -21.33 -13.35
CA LEU A 388 -26.38 -21.60 -14.34
C LEU A 388 -26.18 -23.09 -14.64
N ALA A 389 -26.64 -24.00 -13.77
CA ALA A 389 -26.53 -25.45 -13.97
C ALA A 389 -27.82 -26.09 -14.52
N ARG A 390 -28.85 -25.29 -14.80
CA ARG A 390 -30.12 -25.72 -15.42
C ARG A 390 -30.16 -25.51 -16.94
N ARG A 391 -29.04 -25.09 -17.55
CA ARG A 391 -28.89 -24.92 -19.00
C ARG A 391 -28.20 -26.12 -19.62
#